data_AF-A0AAN8PPB3-F1
#
_entry.id   AF-A0AAN8PPB3-F1
#
_cell.length_a   1.000
_cell.length_b   1.000
_cell.length_c   1.000
_cell.angle_alpha   90.00
_cell.angle_beta   90.00
_cell.angle_gamma   90.00
#
_symmetry.space_group_name_H-M   'P 1'
#
loop_
_entity.id
_entity.type
_entity.pdbx_description
1 polymer ?
#
loop_
_entity_poly.entity_id
_entity_poly.type
_entity_poly.pdbx_seq_one_letter_code
_entity_poly.pdbx_strand_id
1 'polypeptide(L)' 'MTRGNQRDKAREKNLKSGGKNLKAADQAGNKGLTFEERKQRDADIMRQKQEKKLAAAAEAAGASGGASTSKKK' A
#
# COMPACT_ATOMS: atom_id res chain seq x y z
N MET A 1 -8.65 -21.93 10.22
CA MET A 1 -8.80 -22.32 8.80
C MET A 1 -8.97 -21.15 7.81
N THR A 2 -9.45 -19.96 8.21
CA THR A 2 -9.87 -18.88 7.29
C THR A 2 -8.86 -17.74 7.02
N ARG A 3 -7.55 -18.01 7.15
CA ARG A 3 -6.49 -17.02 6.77
C ARG A 3 -5.47 -17.55 5.75
N GLY A 4 -5.13 -18.85 5.81
CA GLY A 4 -4.25 -19.49 4.82
C GLY A 4 -4.82 -19.37 3.40
N ASN A 5 -6.07 -19.81 3.21
CA ASN A 5 -6.76 -19.77 1.92
C ASN A 5 -6.84 -18.36 1.29
N GLN A 6 -6.99 -17.30 2.11
CA GLN A 6 -7.01 -15.92 1.59
C GLN A 6 -5.61 -15.44 1.20
N ARG A 7 -4.59 -15.84 1.96
CA ARG A 7 -3.19 -15.51 1.64
C ARG A 7 -2.72 -16.27 0.41
N ASP A 8 -3.09 -17.54 0.27
CA ASP A 8 -2.76 -18.37 -0.88
C ASP A 8 -3.44 -17.84 -2.15
N LYS A 9 -4.74 -17.52 -2.09
CA LYS A 9 -5.45 -16.85 -3.19
C LYS A 9 -4.87 -15.49 -3.57
N ALA A 10 -4.43 -14.70 -2.58
CA ALA A 10 -3.79 -13.42 -2.84
C ALA A 10 -2.42 -13.61 -3.51
N ARG A 11 -1.62 -14.60 -3.08
CA ARG A 11 -0.37 -14.98 -3.74
C ARG A 11 -0.62 -15.45 -5.16
N GLU A 12 -1.59 -16.34 -5.37
CA GLU A 12 -1.97 -16.80 -6.71
C GLU A 12 -2.43 -15.65 -7.60
N LYS A 13 -3.27 -14.73 -7.10
CA LYS A 13 -3.71 -13.56 -7.85
C LYS A 13 -2.53 -12.63 -8.19
N ASN A 14 -1.60 -12.41 -7.26
CA ASN A 14 -0.40 -11.62 -7.50
C ASN A 14 0.55 -12.29 -8.50
N LEU A 15 0.74 -13.61 -8.42
CA LEU A 15 1.52 -14.39 -9.38
C LEU A 15 0.88 -14.34 -10.78
N LYS A 16 -0.44 -14.43 -10.88
CA LYS A 16 -1.21 -14.37 -12.14
C LYS A 16 -1.25 -12.96 -12.73
N SER A 17 -1.22 -11.93 -11.88
CA SER A 17 -1.13 -10.52 -12.29
C SER A 17 0.31 -10.08 -12.60
N GLY A 18 1.30 -10.77 -12.05
CA GLY A 18 2.74 -10.53 -12.25
C GLY A 18 3.28 -11.02 -13.60
N GLY A 19 2.46 -11.66 -14.43
CA GLY A 19 2.85 -12.15 -15.76
C GLY A 19 3.17 -11.06 -16.80
N LYS A 20 2.99 -9.77 -16.47
CA LYS A 20 3.38 -8.64 -17.33
C LYS A 20 4.47 -7.82 -16.67
N ASN A 21 5.59 -8.46 -16.33
CA ASN A 21 6.84 -7.77 -15.98
C ASN A 21 7.44 -7.13 -17.24
N LEU A 22 6.71 -6.18 -17.83
CA LEU A 22 7.28 -5.23 -18.77
C LEU A 22 8.41 -4.52 -18.01
N LYS A 23 9.58 -4.37 -18.65
CA LYS A 23 10.68 -3.60 -18.03
C LYS A 23 10.10 -2.24 -17.62
N ALA A 24 10.64 -1.62 -16.58
CA ALA A 24 10.13 -0.33 -16.12
C ALA A 24 10.03 0.72 -17.25
N ALA A 25 10.85 0.60 -18.31
CA ALA A 25 10.75 1.42 -19.52
C ALA A 25 9.59 1.09 -20.47
N ASP A 26 9.15 -0.18 -20.51
CA ASP A 26 8.10 -0.67 -21.41
C ASP A 26 6.70 -0.49 -20.82
N GLN A 27 6.58 -0.10 -19.55
CA GLN A 27 5.30 0.25 -18.94
C GLN A 27 4.72 1.51 -19.61
N ALA A 28 3.46 1.44 -20.02
CA ALA A 28 2.80 2.54 -20.74
C ALA A 28 2.84 3.89 -20.01
N GLY A 29 2.82 3.89 -18.67
CA GLY A 29 2.95 5.10 -17.84
C GLY A 29 4.38 5.64 -17.66
N ASN A 30 5.38 4.90 -18.16
CA ASN A 30 6.80 5.26 -18.09
C ASN A 30 7.40 5.59 -19.47
N LYS A 31 6.58 5.57 -20.54
CA LYS A 31 7.01 5.96 -21.88
C LYS A 31 7.40 7.45 -21.88
N GLY A 32 8.63 7.73 -22.34
CA GLY A 32 9.14 9.11 -22.45
C GLY A 32 9.72 9.70 -21.16
N LEU A 33 9.79 8.93 -20.07
CA LEU A 33 10.38 9.39 -18.81
C LEU A 33 11.80 8.86 -18.63
N THR A 34 12.70 9.75 -18.25
CA THR A 34 14.07 9.39 -17.90
C THR A 34 14.10 8.61 -16.60
N PHE A 35 15.23 7.94 -16.34
CA PHE A 35 15.41 7.15 -15.12
C PHE A 35 15.26 8.02 -13.86
N GLU A 36 15.79 9.24 -13.87
CA GLU A 36 15.73 10.16 -12.73
C GLU A 36 14.30 10.65 -12.44
N GLU A 37 13.53 11.00 -13.47
CA GLU A 37 12.13 11.43 -13.29
C GLU A 37 11.24 10.32 -12.74
N ARG A 38 11.49 9.06 -13.14
CA ARG A 38 10.79 7.90 -12.55
C ARG A 38 11.13 7.74 -11.08
N LYS A 39 12.41 7.85 -10.73
CA LYS A 39 12.87 7.73 -9.34
C LYS A 39 12.30 8.83 -8.45
N GLN A 40 12.22 10.07 -8.95
CA GLN A 40 11.59 11.18 -8.25
C GLN A 40 10.10 10.92 -8.02
N ARG A 41 9.36 10.52 -9.05
CA ARG A 41 7.94 10.16 -8.91
C ARG A 41 7.73 9.04 -7.89
N ASP A 42 8.51 7.97 -7.98
CA ASP A 42 8.40 6.84 -7.07
C ASP A 42 8.70 7.27 -5.62
N ALA A 43 9.69 8.14 -5.42
CA ALA A 43 10.00 8.72 -4.12
C ALA A 43 8.86 9.61 -3.57
N ASP A 44 8.25 10.44 -4.41
CA ASP A 44 7.13 11.30 -4.02
C ASP A 44 5.89 10.49 -3.66
N ILE A 45 5.58 9.45 -4.44
CA ILE A 45 4.51 8.51 -4.12
C ILE A 45 4.78 7.82 -2.77
N MET A 46 6.04 7.46 -2.48
CA MET A 46 6.40 6.84 -1.21
C MET A 46 6.27 7.80 -0.03
N ARG A 47 6.68 9.06 -0.17
CA ARG A 47 6.46 10.11 0.84
C ARG A 47 4.98 10.31 1.13
N GLN A 48 4.16 10.49 0.09
CA GLN A 48 2.71 10.63 0.25
C GLN A 48 2.08 9.38 0.88
N LYS A 49 2.55 8.18 0.55
CA LYS A 49 2.06 6.93 1.18
C LYS A 49 2.43 6.87 2.66
N GLN A 50 3.62 7.34 3.06
CA GLN A 50 4.02 7.38 4.46
C GLN A 50 3.16 8.39 5.22
N GLU A 51 2.99 9.60 4.70
CA GLU A 51 2.13 10.63 5.28
C GLU A 51 0.69 10.13 5.43
N LYS A 52 0.12 9.52 4.39
CA LYS A 52 -1.23 8.93 4.45
C LYS A 52 -1.33 7.78 5.45
N LYS A 53 -0.31 6.93 5.55
CA LYS A 53 -0.27 5.85 6.54
C LYS A 53 -0.17 6.39 7.97
N LEU A 54 0.62 7.43 8.19
CA LEU A 54 0.75 8.09 9.49
C LEU A 54 -0.57 8.79 9.87
N ALA A 55 -1.20 9.49 8.92
CA ALA A 55 -2.52 10.09 9.13
C ALA A 55 -3.61 9.05 9.42
N ALA A 56 -3.66 7.96 8.64
CA ALA A 56 -4.61 6.87 8.86
C ALA A 56 -4.33 6.11 10.18
N ALA A 57 -3.05 5.95 10.57
CA ALA A 57 -2.68 5.38 11.85
C ALA A 57 -3.04 6.30 13.02
N ALA A 58 -2.91 7.62 12.85
CA ALA A 58 -3.32 8.60 13.85
C ALA A 58 -4.85 8.62 14.03
N GLU A 59 -5.63 8.56 12.94
CA GLU A 59 -7.09 8.41 13.04
C GLU A 59 -7.49 7.08 13.69
N ALA A 60 -6.84 5.97 13.30
CA ALA A 60 -7.13 4.66 13.89
C ALA A 60 -6.74 4.58 15.38
N ALA A 61 -5.67 5.26 15.79
CA ALA A 61 -5.28 5.37 17.19
C ALA A 61 -6.29 6.21 18.00
N GLY A 62 -6.79 7.32 17.44
CA GLY A 62 -7.82 8.15 18.06
C GLY A 62 -9.16 7.44 18.29
N ALA A 63 -9.56 6.53 17.39
CA ALA A 63 -10.80 5.76 17.52
C ALA A 63 -10.75 4.65 18.58
N SER A 64 -9.57 4.23 19.03
CA SER A 64 -9.40 3.13 20.00
C SER A 64 -9.24 3.57 21.47
N GLY A 65 -8.96 4.86 21.72
CA GLY A 65 -8.68 5.39 23.06
C GLY A 65 -9.91 5.80 23.89
N GLY A 66 -11.12 5.79 23.31
CA GLY A 66 -12.33 6.35 23.95
C GLY A 66 -13.29 5.34 24.61
N ALA A 67 -13.05 4.03 24.50
CA ALA A 67 -14.06 3.02 24.84
C ALA A 67 -13.87 2.30 26.20
N SER A 68 -12.83 2.60 26.98
CA SER A 68 -12.49 1.81 28.19
C SER A 68 -12.81 2.44 29.55
N THR A 69 -13.31 3.67 29.64
CA THR A 69 -13.43 4.40 30.92
C THR A 69 -14.84 4.64 31.47
N SER A 70 -15.92 4.16 30.81
CA SER A 70 -17.30 4.50 31.25
C SER A 70 -18.11 3.38 31.94
N LYS A 71 -17.53 2.22 32.28
CA LYS A 71 -18.29 1.09 32.87
C LYS A 71 -17.97 0.75 34.33
N LYS A 72 -17.66 1.74 35.16
CA LYS A 72 -17.58 1.55 36.63
C LYS A 72 -18.23 2.71 37.37
N LYS A 73 -19.55 2.66 37.52
CA LYS A 73 -20.26 3.25 38.66
C LYS A 73 -21.58 2.52 38.86
#